data_AF-A0A229SHU9-F1
#
_entry.id   AF-A0A229SHU9-F1
#
_cell.length_a   1.000
_cell.length_b   1.000
_cell.length_c   1.000
_cell.angle_alpha   90.00
_cell.angle_beta   90.00
_cell.angle_gamma   90.00
#
_symmetry.space_group_name_H-M   'P 1'
#
loop_
_entity.id
_entity.type
_entity.pdbx_description
1 polymer ?
#
loop_
_entity_poly.entity_id
_entity_poly.type
_entity_poly.pdbx_seq_one_letter_code
_entity_poly.pdbx_strand_id
1 'polypeptide(L)'
;MPGGRLTQEDRRLIATLLKDGLGYAEIARRLGRPTSTISREVARNSGHSGYRAEEASRVTGERARRRKPRPRATPVVENGYGRDPEAVRAFETDFAEMMVATGLPRMTSRVLSCLAVSDDGVLSAAELARRLQVSPASVSNAVAYLEAQAMLRRERDGRREQYVLDEEMPQRVWAESIRANQEWVKISRQGAEVLGPSTPAGARMDDLSRFHARINEVMLDDRVAVYASDALTVLAALLHARRALSVSALASTLGWPEERVTGALRVVDEHPHIAGPVTVVRGGSLVGEYRAVPLVERLTGAQLAALESLEA
;
A
#
# COMPACT_ATOMS: atom_id res chain seq x y z
N MET A 1 7.07 15.87 31.67
CA MET A 1 8.54 15.72 31.64
C MET A 1 9.16 16.95 30.95
N PRO A 2 9.84 17.88 31.65
CA PRO A 2 10.39 19.07 31.01
C PRO A 2 11.73 18.75 30.30
N GLY A 3 11.65 18.00 29.20
CA GLY A 3 12.80 17.54 28.39
C GLY A 3 13.04 18.37 27.13
N GLY A 4 12.97 19.70 27.23
CA GLY A 4 13.27 20.60 26.13
C GLY A 4 14.76 20.62 25.75
N ARG A 5 15.09 21.11 24.55
CA ARG A 5 16.48 21.37 24.14
C ARG A 5 17.10 22.38 25.11
N LEU A 6 18.37 22.18 25.49
CA LEU A 6 19.12 23.17 26.28
C LEU A 6 19.11 24.51 25.53
N THR A 7 18.78 25.58 26.23
CA THR A 7 18.81 26.96 25.72
C THR A 7 20.24 27.50 25.69
N GLN A 8 20.46 28.69 25.11
CA GLN A 8 21.76 29.37 25.22
C GLN A 8 22.06 29.73 26.69
N GLU A 9 21.04 30.13 27.43
CA GLU A 9 21.13 30.44 28.86
C GLU A 9 21.50 29.20 29.69
N ASP A 10 20.84 28.06 29.45
CA ASP A 10 21.16 26.78 30.09
C ASP A 10 22.64 26.44 29.88
N ARG A 11 23.17 26.64 28.67
CA ARG A 11 24.57 26.36 28.34
C ARG A 11 25.55 27.31 29.04
N ARG A 12 25.20 28.59 29.19
CA ARG A 12 26.02 29.54 29.95
C ARG A 12 26.09 29.15 31.43
N LEU A 13 24.95 28.78 32.01
CA LEU A 13 24.89 28.29 33.40
C LEU A 13 25.72 27.03 33.60
N ILE A 14 25.67 26.07 32.67
CA ILE A 14 26.55 24.88 32.71
C ILE A 14 28.03 25.30 32.74
N ALA A 15 28.45 26.26 31.93
CA ALA A 15 29.84 26.72 31.90
C ALA A 15 30.27 27.39 33.22
N THR A 16 29.42 28.22 33.81
CA THR A 16 29.69 28.85 35.11
C THR A 16 29.81 27.80 36.21
N LEU A 17 28.82 26.90 36.32
CA LEU A 17 28.79 25.89 37.38
C LEU A 17 29.95 24.88 37.27
N LEU A 18 30.41 24.58 36.05
CA LEU A 18 31.61 23.76 35.84
C LEU A 18 32.89 24.48 36.28
N LYS A 19 32.99 25.80 36.07
CA LYS A 19 34.11 26.60 36.59
C LYS A 19 34.12 26.67 38.11
N ASP A 20 32.95 26.67 38.72
CA ASP A 20 32.77 26.60 40.18
C ASP A 20 33.03 25.18 40.74
N GLY A 21 33.39 24.21 39.90
CA GLY A 21 33.77 22.85 40.31
C GLY A 21 32.59 21.90 40.57
N LEU A 22 31.37 22.24 40.16
CA LEU A 22 30.21 21.39 40.40
C LEU A 22 30.19 20.17 39.46
N GLY A 23 29.79 19.02 40.01
CA GLY A 23 29.58 17.80 39.24
C GLY A 23 28.29 17.81 38.39
N TYR A 24 28.25 16.99 37.34
CA TYR A 24 27.14 16.97 36.37
C TYR A 24 25.76 16.70 36.97
N ALA A 25 25.67 15.88 38.03
CA ALA A 25 24.41 15.57 38.69
C ALA A 25 23.81 16.78 39.44
N GLU A 26 24.66 17.64 40.00
CA GLU A 26 24.21 18.86 40.69
C GLU A 26 23.78 19.92 39.69
N ILE A 27 24.53 20.08 38.60
CA ILE A 27 24.17 20.98 37.48
C ILE A 27 22.81 20.56 36.88
N ALA A 28 22.59 19.27 36.71
CA ALA A 28 21.34 18.70 36.22
C ALA A 28 20.14 19.02 37.13
N ARG A 29 20.30 18.88 38.45
CA ARG A 29 19.25 19.24 39.43
C ARG A 29 18.90 20.73 39.35
N ARG A 30 19.90 21.61 39.33
CA ARG A 30 19.68 23.08 39.28
C ARG A 30 18.98 23.55 38.01
N LEU A 31 19.25 22.90 36.88
CA LEU A 31 18.62 23.22 35.59
C LEU A 31 17.30 22.46 35.35
N GLY A 32 16.88 21.57 36.25
CA GLY A 32 15.72 20.71 36.04
C GLY A 32 15.86 19.80 34.82
N ARG A 33 17.08 19.33 34.53
CA ARG A 33 17.40 18.48 33.36
C ARG A 33 17.89 17.11 33.78
N PRO A 34 17.74 16.07 32.93
CA PRO A 34 18.39 14.79 33.17
C PRO A 34 19.92 14.91 33.19
N THR A 35 20.58 14.20 34.10
CA THR A 35 22.06 14.15 34.19
C THR A 35 22.71 13.71 32.87
N SER A 36 22.06 12.78 32.14
CA SER A 36 22.52 12.32 30.83
C SER A 36 22.48 13.41 29.76
N THR A 37 21.66 14.45 29.91
CA THR A 37 21.62 15.60 29.00
C THR A 37 22.85 16.49 29.22
N ILE A 38 23.16 16.79 30.48
CA ILE A 38 24.34 17.60 30.85
C ILE A 38 25.63 16.88 30.46
N SER A 39 25.76 15.59 30.82
CA SER A 39 26.95 14.80 30.48
C SER A 39 27.19 14.72 28.97
N ARG A 40 26.16 14.42 28.17
CA ARG A 40 26.29 14.34 26.70
C ARG A 40 26.58 15.70 26.06
N GLU A 41 26.05 16.79 26.63
CA GLU A 41 26.33 18.14 26.14
C GLU A 41 27.78 18.54 26.42
N VAL A 42 28.25 18.34 27.65
CA VAL A 42 29.62 18.67 28.06
C VAL A 42 30.61 17.80 27.31
N ALA A 43 30.38 16.49 27.19
CA ALA A 43 31.26 15.59 26.45
C ALA A 43 31.39 15.97 24.96
N ARG A 44 30.32 16.48 24.35
CA ARG A 44 30.31 16.84 22.92
C ARG A 44 30.94 18.21 22.64
N ASN A 45 30.90 19.14 23.59
CA ASN A 45 31.31 20.53 23.38
C ASN A 45 32.45 20.98 24.31
N SER A 46 33.16 20.05 24.93
CA SER A 46 34.40 20.33 25.67
C SER A 46 35.60 20.21 24.74
N GLY A 47 36.49 21.20 24.80
CA GLY A 47 37.77 21.18 24.11
C GLY A 47 38.93 21.24 25.11
N HIS A 48 40.14 21.51 24.59
CA HIS A 48 41.37 21.64 25.39
C HIS A 48 41.27 22.71 26.50
N SER A 49 40.40 23.71 26.34
CA SER A 49 40.15 24.80 27.29
C SER A 49 38.90 24.61 28.15
N GLY A 50 38.33 23.40 28.19
CA GLY A 50 37.08 23.10 28.90
C GLY A 50 35.82 23.28 28.04
N TYR A 51 34.66 23.34 28.70
CA TYR A 51 33.35 23.41 28.07
C TYR A 51 33.07 24.77 27.40
N ARG A 52 32.65 24.76 26.12
CA ARG A 52 32.46 25.96 25.30
C ARG A 52 31.00 26.26 25.01
N ALA A 53 30.33 26.98 25.91
CA ALA A 53 28.90 27.27 25.84
C ALA A 53 28.47 28.05 24.58
N GLU A 54 29.25 29.05 24.15
CA GLU A 54 28.90 29.87 23.00
C GLU A 54 29.10 29.12 21.67
N GLU A 55 30.14 28.29 21.57
CA GLU A 55 30.35 27.42 20.41
C GLU A 55 29.25 26.36 20.30
N ALA A 56 28.88 25.73 21.41
CA ALA A 56 27.76 24.78 21.49
C ALA A 56 26.43 25.42 21.06
N SER A 57 26.18 26.67 21.48
CA SER A 57 25.00 27.45 21.09
C SER A 57 25.03 27.81 19.61
N ARG A 58 26.18 28.24 19.09
CA ARG A 58 26.37 28.57 17.66
C ARG A 58 26.16 27.36 16.76
N VAL A 59 26.78 26.22 17.08
CA VAL A 59 26.63 24.97 16.30
C VAL A 59 25.18 24.47 16.32
N THR A 60 24.52 24.56 17.48
CA THR A 60 23.09 24.21 17.61
C THR A 60 22.22 25.17 16.80
N GLY A 61 22.53 26.47 16.82
CA GLY A 61 21.89 27.52 16.05
C GLY A 61 22.10 27.36 14.54
N GLU A 62 23.31 27.05 14.08
CA GLU A 62 23.64 26.77 12.68
C GLU A 62 22.88 25.54 12.16
N ARG A 63 22.73 24.50 12.99
CA ARG A 63 21.90 23.32 12.64
C ARG A 63 20.41 23.64 12.59
N ALA A 64 19.92 24.52 13.45
CA ALA A 64 18.53 24.98 13.41
C ALA A 64 18.26 25.97 12.25
N ARG A 65 19.27 26.78 11.88
CA ARG A 65 19.23 27.76 10.78
C ARG A 65 19.53 27.16 9.42
N ARG A 66 20.18 25.99 9.34
CA ARG A 66 20.18 25.17 8.12
C ARG A 66 18.72 24.87 7.81
N ARG A 67 18.19 25.64 6.85
CA ARG A 67 16.86 25.47 6.26
C ARG A 67 16.54 23.99 6.14
N LYS A 68 15.31 23.59 6.49
CA LYS A 68 14.70 22.38 5.92
C LYS A 68 15.09 22.37 4.44
N PRO A 69 15.67 21.29 3.90
CA PRO A 69 15.93 21.21 2.47
C PRO A 69 14.64 21.64 1.78
N ARG A 70 14.71 22.67 0.91
CA ARG A 70 13.62 22.89 -0.06
C ARG A 70 13.37 21.51 -0.68
N PRO A 71 12.11 21.03 -0.75
CA PRO A 71 11.83 19.81 -1.49
C PRO A 71 12.49 20.00 -2.86
N ARG A 72 13.51 19.18 -3.14
CA ARG A 72 14.12 19.19 -4.46
C ARG A 72 12.97 18.84 -5.39
N ALA A 73 12.68 19.67 -6.39
CA ALA A 73 11.60 19.41 -7.32
C ALA A 73 11.72 17.95 -7.77
N THR A 74 10.72 17.15 -7.42
CA THR A 74 10.66 15.74 -7.81
C THR A 74 10.77 15.74 -9.33
N PRO A 75 11.73 15.02 -9.94
CA PRO A 75 11.85 15.00 -11.38
C PRO A 75 10.49 14.61 -11.97
N VAL A 76 9.98 15.47 -12.84
CA VAL A 76 8.80 15.16 -13.62
C VAL A 76 9.15 13.97 -14.49
N VAL A 77 8.40 12.89 -14.35
CA VAL A 77 8.56 11.69 -15.15
C VAL A 77 7.83 12.00 -16.48
N GLU A 78 8.53 12.66 -17.41
CA GLU A 78 8.03 12.97 -18.76
C GLU A 78 8.19 11.74 -19.64
N ASN A 79 7.14 10.93 -19.74
CA ASN A 79 7.22 9.64 -20.45
C ASN A 79 6.74 9.73 -21.90
N GLY A 80 6.63 10.96 -22.45
CA GLY A 80 6.21 11.19 -23.83
C GLY A 80 4.72 11.01 -24.12
N TYR A 81 3.91 10.56 -23.15
CA TYR A 81 2.45 10.37 -23.31
C TYR A 81 1.61 11.66 -23.19
N GLY A 82 2.24 12.84 -23.12
CA GLY A 82 1.53 14.14 -23.09
C GLY A 82 0.69 14.41 -21.84
N ARG A 83 0.91 13.67 -20.74
CA ARG A 83 0.18 13.84 -19.47
C ARG A 83 0.66 15.10 -18.75
N ASP A 84 -0.26 15.84 -18.14
CA ASP A 84 0.09 16.97 -17.28
C ASP A 84 0.87 16.48 -16.04
N PRO A 85 2.14 16.90 -15.88
CA PRO A 85 2.96 16.59 -14.71
C PRO A 85 2.32 16.93 -13.36
N GLU A 86 1.57 18.03 -13.27
CA GLU A 86 0.94 18.46 -12.03
C GLU A 86 -0.25 17.57 -11.67
N ALA A 87 -1.10 17.24 -12.64
CA ALA A 87 -2.20 16.30 -12.46
C ALA A 87 -1.71 14.92 -11.98
N VAL A 88 -0.61 14.39 -12.53
CA VAL A 88 -0.04 13.09 -12.09
C VAL A 88 0.44 13.16 -10.64
N ARG A 89 1.11 14.24 -10.24
CA ARG A 89 1.57 14.43 -8.84
C ARG A 89 0.41 14.58 -7.86
N ALA A 90 -0.64 15.28 -8.26
CA ALA A 90 -1.86 15.41 -7.45
C ALA A 90 -2.49 14.03 -7.26
N PHE A 91 -2.69 13.27 -8.34
CA PHE A 91 -3.22 11.92 -8.29
C PHE A 91 -2.37 10.96 -7.44
N GLU A 92 -1.04 10.98 -7.59
CA GLU A 92 -0.13 10.17 -6.74
C GLU A 92 -0.35 10.47 -5.25
N THR A 93 -0.57 11.74 -4.90
CA THR A 93 -0.84 12.16 -3.53
C THR A 93 -2.21 11.66 -3.05
N ASP A 94 -3.27 11.88 -3.82
CA ASP A 94 -4.63 11.44 -3.48
C ASP A 94 -4.71 9.92 -3.34
N PHE A 95 -4.04 9.18 -4.23
CA PHE A 95 -3.96 7.73 -4.19
C PHE A 95 -3.23 7.22 -2.93
N ALA A 96 -2.12 7.87 -2.55
CA ALA A 96 -1.43 7.57 -1.30
C ALA A 96 -2.30 7.85 -0.07
N GLU A 97 -3.06 8.95 -0.09
CA GLU A 97 -3.94 9.34 1.02
C GLU A 97 -5.13 8.38 1.18
N MET A 98 -5.73 7.94 0.07
CA MET A 98 -6.74 6.89 0.07
C MET A 98 -6.21 5.61 0.73
N MET A 99 -5.01 5.16 0.35
CA MET A 99 -4.42 3.95 0.95
C MET A 99 -4.13 4.11 2.45
N VAL A 100 -3.75 5.31 2.89
CA VAL A 100 -3.61 5.58 4.32
C VAL A 100 -4.96 5.50 5.03
N ALA A 101 -6.03 6.04 4.42
CA ALA A 101 -7.37 5.97 4.98
C ALA A 101 -7.90 4.53 5.09
N THR A 102 -7.45 3.61 4.23
CA THR A 102 -7.81 2.19 4.28
C THR A 102 -6.90 1.35 5.20
N GLY A 103 -5.88 1.97 5.82
CA GLY A 103 -5.09 1.35 6.89
C GLY A 103 -3.62 1.06 6.54
N LEU A 104 -3.15 1.38 5.33
CA LEU A 104 -1.72 1.21 5.02
C LEU A 104 -0.87 2.27 5.73
N PRO A 105 0.35 1.92 6.19
CA PRO A 105 1.28 2.90 6.75
C PRO A 105 1.65 3.99 5.73
N ARG A 106 1.71 5.25 6.17
CA ARG A 106 1.94 6.41 5.27
C ARG A 106 3.14 6.27 4.33
N MET A 107 4.26 5.72 4.78
CA MET A 107 5.43 5.53 3.92
C MET A 107 5.26 4.38 2.92
N THR A 108 4.59 3.30 3.33
CA THR A 108 4.18 2.19 2.46
C THR A 108 3.29 2.68 1.34
N SER A 109 2.24 3.45 1.65
CA SER A 109 1.31 4.02 0.66
C SER A 109 2.03 4.92 -0.35
N ARG A 110 2.99 5.73 0.12
CA ARG A 110 3.79 6.59 -0.76
C ARG A 110 4.71 5.80 -1.70
N VAL A 111 5.34 4.73 -1.21
CA VAL A 111 6.18 3.86 -2.05
C VAL A 111 5.33 3.16 -3.10
N LEU A 112 4.20 2.57 -2.70
CA LEU A 112 3.29 1.88 -3.61
C LEU A 112 2.69 2.82 -4.67
N SER A 113 2.29 4.04 -4.28
CA SER A 113 1.79 5.06 -5.22
C SER A 113 2.85 5.44 -6.25
N CYS A 114 4.08 5.69 -5.79
CA CYS A 114 5.19 6.08 -6.65
C CYS A 114 5.56 5.00 -7.68
N LEU A 115 5.47 3.71 -7.28
CA LEU A 115 5.61 2.58 -8.20
C LEU A 115 4.44 2.50 -9.18
N ALA A 116 3.20 2.59 -8.70
CA ALA A 116 1.99 2.43 -9.49
C ALA A 116 1.81 3.51 -10.58
N VAL A 117 2.30 4.73 -10.34
CA VAL A 117 2.27 5.81 -11.33
C VAL A 117 3.52 5.83 -12.24
N SER A 118 4.48 4.94 -12.02
CA SER A 118 5.63 4.74 -12.93
C SER A 118 5.18 3.89 -14.11
N ASP A 119 5.52 4.29 -15.33
CA ASP A 119 5.02 3.61 -16.54
C ASP A 119 5.54 2.17 -16.70
N ASP A 120 6.75 1.89 -16.21
CA ASP A 120 7.33 0.55 -16.20
C ASP A 120 6.97 -0.24 -14.94
N GLY A 121 6.39 0.40 -13.92
CA GLY A 121 6.15 -0.23 -12.61
C GLY A 121 7.43 -0.65 -11.87
N VAL A 122 8.61 -0.18 -12.30
CA VAL A 122 9.92 -0.64 -11.82
C VAL A 122 10.71 0.53 -11.26
N LEU A 123 11.09 0.48 -9.97
CA LEU A 123 11.95 1.50 -9.36
C LEU A 123 12.99 0.88 -8.43
N SER A 124 14.22 1.39 -8.49
CA SER A 124 15.25 1.05 -7.52
C SER A 124 15.06 1.78 -6.18
N ALA A 125 15.68 1.27 -5.12
CA ALA A 125 15.71 1.94 -3.81
C ALA A 125 16.23 3.39 -3.89
N ALA A 126 17.21 3.64 -4.75
CA ALA A 126 17.78 4.97 -4.93
C ALA A 126 16.79 5.92 -5.64
N GLU A 127 16.00 5.43 -6.60
CA GLU A 127 14.96 6.21 -7.28
C GLU A 127 13.82 6.54 -6.34
N LEU A 128 13.33 5.56 -5.58
CA LEU A 128 12.30 5.77 -4.55
C LEU A 128 12.76 6.80 -3.50
N ALA A 129 13.98 6.66 -2.98
CA ALA A 129 14.51 7.61 -1.99
C ALA A 129 14.60 9.03 -2.56
N ARG A 130 15.02 9.17 -3.83
CA ARG A 130 15.06 10.46 -4.53
C ARG A 130 13.67 11.03 -4.80
N ARG A 131 12.74 10.24 -5.35
CA ARG A 131 11.39 10.72 -5.69
C ARG A 131 10.60 11.13 -4.45
N LEU A 132 10.69 10.31 -3.40
CA LEU A 132 9.94 10.53 -2.16
C LEU A 132 10.64 11.50 -1.18
N GLN A 133 11.89 11.89 -1.46
CA GLN A 133 12.73 12.73 -0.59
C GLN A 133 12.87 12.16 0.83
N VAL A 134 13.15 10.85 0.94
CA VAL A 134 13.30 10.13 2.21
C VAL A 134 14.63 9.38 2.27
N SER A 135 14.97 8.85 3.46
CA SER A 135 16.18 8.04 3.62
C SER A 135 16.03 6.65 2.97
N PRO A 136 17.12 6.02 2.50
CA PRO A 136 17.10 4.65 2.01
C PRO A 136 16.50 3.66 3.02
N ALA A 137 16.79 3.82 4.31
CA ALA A 137 16.22 2.99 5.37
C ALA A 137 14.69 3.09 5.46
N SER A 138 14.11 4.27 5.19
CA SER A 138 12.64 4.44 5.17
C SER A 138 12.03 3.69 3.99
N VAL A 139 12.71 3.69 2.83
CA VAL A 139 12.32 2.91 1.67
C VAL A 139 12.41 1.42 1.98
N SER A 140 13.51 0.95 2.56
CA SER A 140 13.72 -0.47 2.89
C SER A 140 12.63 -1.02 3.82
N ASN A 141 12.22 -0.27 4.84
CA ASN A 141 11.15 -0.71 5.75
C ASN A 141 9.79 -0.76 5.04
N ALA A 142 9.47 0.23 4.20
CA ALA A 142 8.23 0.25 3.43
C ALA A 142 8.17 -0.89 2.41
N VAL A 143 9.29 -1.15 1.71
CA VAL A 143 9.44 -2.25 0.77
C VAL A 143 9.29 -3.60 1.48
N ALA A 144 9.95 -3.80 2.62
CA ALA A 144 9.84 -5.05 3.38
C ALA A 144 8.39 -5.34 3.79
N TYR A 145 7.63 -4.30 4.16
CA TYR A 145 6.20 -4.44 4.41
C TYR A 145 5.42 -4.83 3.14
N LEU A 146 5.64 -4.14 2.01
CA LEU A 146 4.95 -4.43 0.75
C LEU A 146 5.25 -5.84 0.22
N GLU A 147 6.50 -6.30 0.35
CA GLU A 147 6.91 -7.67 0.03
C GLU A 147 6.20 -8.69 0.92
N ALA A 148 6.12 -8.43 2.23
CA ALA A 148 5.42 -9.30 3.18
C ALA A 148 3.90 -9.37 2.92
N GLN A 149 3.33 -8.36 2.26
CA GLN A 149 1.94 -8.35 1.81
C GLN A 149 1.80 -8.78 0.34
N ALA A 150 2.88 -9.27 -0.28
CA ALA A 150 2.96 -9.71 -1.67
C ALA A 150 2.57 -8.64 -2.74
N MET A 151 2.54 -7.36 -2.36
CA MET A 151 2.12 -6.23 -3.19
C MET A 151 3.21 -5.76 -4.17
N LEU A 152 4.44 -6.24 -4.03
CA LEU A 152 5.53 -6.03 -4.99
C LEU A 152 6.50 -7.21 -4.94
N ARG A 153 7.36 -7.30 -5.95
CA ARG A 153 8.51 -8.23 -5.96
C ARG A 153 9.82 -7.46 -5.99
N ARG A 154 10.86 -8.07 -5.47
CA ARG A 154 12.24 -7.57 -5.58
C ARG A 154 13.01 -8.40 -6.58
N GLU A 155 13.57 -7.72 -7.56
CA GLU A 155 14.43 -8.29 -8.58
C GLU A 155 15.85 -7.77 -8.45
N ARG A 156 16.80 -8.55 -8.98
CA ARG A 156 18.19 -8.14 -9.10
C ARG A 156 18.52 -7.92 -10.55
N ASP A 157 18.87 -6.69 -10.87
CA ASP A 157 19.54 -6.33 -12.11
C ASP A 157 21.05 -6.13 -11.80
N GLY A 158 21.81 -7.22 -11.99
CA GLY A 158 23.23 -7.29 -11.62
C GLY A 158 23.46 -7.08 -10.11
N ARG A 159 24.03 -5.91 -9.75
CA ARG A 159 24.31 -5.53 -8.35
C ARG A 159 23.23 -4.64 -7.73
N ARG A 160 22.21 -4.23 -8.48
CA ARG A 160 21.17 -3.29 -8.02
C ARG A 160 19.85 -4.03 -7.78
N GLU A 161 19.21 -3.70 -6.67
CA GLU A 161 17.85 -4.15 -6.38
C GLU A 161 16.85 -3.22 -7.06
N GLN A 162 15.87 -3.82 -7.74
CA GLN A 162 14.72 -3.17 -8.33
C GLN A 162 13.45 -3.71 -7.67
N TYR A 163 12.48 -2.83 -7.45
CA TYR A 163 11.17 -3.19 -6.92
C TYR A 163 10.17 -3.07 -8.06
N VAL A 164 9.39 -4.12 -8.25
CA VAL A 164 8.51 -4.27 -9.41
C VAL A 164 7.08 -4.46 -8.94
N LEU A 165 6.19 -3.62 -9.44
CA LEU A 165 4.76 -3.80 -9.39
C LEU A 165 4.32 -4.35 -10.75
N ASP A 166 3.89 -5.60 -10.77
CA ASP A 166 3.59 -6.35 -12.00
C ASP A 166 2.11 -6.71 -12.12
N GLU A 167 1.74 -7.28 -13.27
CA GLU A 167 0.38 -7.73 -13.55
C GLU A 167 -0.06 -8.93 -12.68
N GLU A 168 0.89 -9.67 -12.11
CA GLU A 168 0.64 -10.81 -11.23
C GLU A 168 0.40 -10.42 -9.75
N MET A 169 0.60 -9.14 -9.42
CA MET A 169 0.47 -8.62 -8.06
C MET A 169 -0.90 -8.92 -7.45
N PRO A 170 -2.05 -8.69 -8.12
CA PRO A 170 -3.36 -8.99 -7.55
C PRO A 170 -3.51 -10.47 -7.13
N GLN A 171 -3.01 -11.40 -7.95
CA GLN A 171 -3.07 -12.84 -7.67
C GLN A 171 -2.21 -13.20 -6.47
N ARG A 172 -1.01 -12.63 -6.35
CA ARG A 172 -0.14 -12.86 -5.19
C ARG A 172 -0.72 -12.30 -3.90
N VAL A 173 -1.27 -11.08 -3.94
CA VAL A 173 -1.96 -10.48 -2.78
C VAL A 173 -3.17 -11.32 -2.37
N TRP A 174 -3.93 -11.83 -3.34
CA TRP A 174 -5.05 -12.73 -3.06
C TRP A 174 -4.60 -14.01 -2.37
N ALA A 175 -3.60 -14.69 -2.92
CA ALA A 175 -3.04 -15.91 -2.35
C ALA A 175 -2.49 -15.69 -0.93
N GLU A 176 -1.83 -14.56 -0.69
CA GLU A 176 -1.33 -14.21 0.64
C GLU A 176 -2.47 -13.89 1.61
N SER A 177 -3.54 -13.24 1.13
CA SER A 177 -4.73 -12.97 1.93
C SER A 177 -5.44 -14.26 2.36
N ILE A 178 -5.52 -15.26 1.47
CA ILE A 178 -6.02 -16.61 1.81
C ILE A 178 -5.18 -17.21 2.94
N ARG A 179 -3.85 -17.21 2.82
CA ARG A 179 -2.95 -17.77 3.84
C ARG A 179 -3.09 -17.05 5.18
N ALA A 180 -3.11 -15.72 5.17
CA ALA A 180 -3.29 -14.91 6.38
C ALA A 180 -4.63 -15.22 7.07
N ASN A 181 -5.69 -15.37 6.28
CA ASN A 181 -7.01 -15.71 6.79
C ASN A 181 -7.07 -17.14 7.38
N GLN A 182 -6.34 -18.10 6.82
CA GLN A 182 -6.18 -19.44 7.40
C GLN A 182 -5.49 -19.41 8.77
N GLU A 183 -4.46 -18.58 8.94
CA GLU A 183 -3.81 -18.40 10.25
C GLU A 183 -4.76 -17.75 11.27
N TRP A 184 -5.63 -16.82 10.86
CA TRP A 184 -6.69 -16.27 11.71
C TRP A 184 -7.65 -17.36 12.20
N VAL A 185 -8.09 -18.27 11.33
CA VAL A 185 -8.94 -19.42 11.69
C VAL A 185 -8.27 -20.27 12.75
N LYS A 186 -7.01 -20.63 12.52
CA LYS A 186 -6.21 -21.49 13.39
C LYS A 186 -5.97 -20.87 14.76
N ILE A 187 -5.47 -19.63 14.82
CA ILE A 187 -5.14 -18.98 16.09
C ILE A 187 -6.39 -18.69 16.92
N SER A 188 -7.51 -18.38 16.26
CA SER A 188 -8.79 -18.12 16.93
C SER A 188 -9.40 -19.41 17.48
N ARG A 189 -9.31 -20.54 16.75
CA ARG A 189 -9.69 -21.86 17.27
C ARG A 189 -8.87 -22.24 18.51
N GLN A 190 -7.54 -22.09 18.43
CA GLN A 190 -6.66 -22.32 19.58
C GLN A 190 -7.03 -21.40 20.75
N GLY A 191 -7.34 -20.14 20.48
CA GLY A 191 -7.81 -19.19 21.49
C GLY A 191 -9.10 -19.64 22.18
N ALA A 192 -10.07 -20.18 21.44
CA ALA A 192 -11.31 -20.71 21.99
C ALA A 192 -11.06 -21.90 22.94
N GLU A 193 -10.13 -22.79 22.59
CA GLU A 193 -9.74 -23.93 23.42
C GLU A 193 -9.04 -23.48 24.71
N VAL A 194 -8.05 -22.57 24.60
CA VAL A 194 -7.27 -22.07 25.75
C VAL A 194 -8.14 -21.28 26.73
N LEU A 195 -9.07 -20.46 26.21
CA LEU A 195 -9.95 -19.62 27.02
C LEU A 195 -11.18 -20.36 27.54
N GLY A 196 -11.39 -21.62 27.13
CA GLY A 196 -12.56 -22.42 27.49
C GLY A 196 -13.78 -22.07 26.62
N PRO A 197 -14.33 -23.01 25.83
CA PRO A 197 -15.45 -22.75 24.92
C PRO A 197 -16.73 -22.27 25.61
N SER A 198 -16.91 -22.58 26.90
CA SER A 198 -18.06 -22.15 27.70
C SER A 198 -17.91 -20.75 28.30
N THR A 199 -16.74 -20.12 28.15
CA THR A 199 -16.53 -18.75 28.64
C THR A 199 -16.94 -17.72 27.56
N PRO A 200 -17.35 -16.51 27.95
CA PRO A 200 -17.62 -15.45 26.98
C PRO A 200 -16.41 -15.09 26.09
N ALA A 201 -15.19 -15.30 26.59
CA ALA A 201 -13.98 -15.03 25.81
C ALA A 201 -13.70 -16.14 24.79
N GLY A 202 -13.89 -17.41 25.18
CA GLY A 202 -13.81 -18.55 24.26
C GLY A 202 -14.87 -18.49 23.18
N ALA A 203 -16.11 -18.13 23.51
CA ALA A 203 -17.20 -17.95 22.54
C ALA A 203 -16.86 -16.89 21.47
N ARG A 204 -16.30 -15.73 21.86
CA ARG A 204 -15.85 -14.72 20.89
C ARG A 204 -14.76 -15.23 19.94
N MET A 205 -13.85 -16.05 20.44
CA MET A 205 -12.78 -16.63 19.62
C MET A 205 -13.32 -17.70 18.66
N ASP A 206 -14.30 -18.50 19.10
CA ASP A 206 -15.00 -19.44 18.23
C ASP A 206 -15.78 -18.71 17.12
N ASP A 207 -16.50 -17.64 17.46
CA ASP A 207 -17.18 -16.77 16.48
C ASP A 207 -16.21 -16.18 15.46
N LEU A 208 -15.06 -15.69 15.93
CA LEU A 208 -14.01 -15.13 15.07
C LEU A 208 -13.43 -16.19 14.12
N SER A 209 -13.21 -17.41 14.62
CA SER A 209 -12.73 -18.54 13.82
C SER A 209 -13.76 -18.93 12.74
N ARG A 210 -15.05 -19.04 13.10
CA ARG A 210 -16.13 -19.36 12.16
C ARG A 210 -16.30 -18.28 11.08
N PHE A 211 -16.21 -17.00 11.46
CA PHE A 211 -16.25 -15.89 10.51
C PHE A 211 -15.12 -15.95 9.48
N HIS A 212 -13.88 -16.10 9.93
CA HIS A 212 -12.73 -16.20 9.02
C HIS A 212 -12.78 -17.49 8.19
N ALA A 213 -13.29 -18.60 8.73
CA ALA A 213 -13.46 -19.84 7.96
C ALA A 213 -14.44 -19.65 6.80
N ARG A 214 -15.54 -18.93 7.03
CA ARG A 214 -16.50 -18.59 5.98
C ARG A 214 -15.91 -17.66 4.92
N ILE A 215 -15.15 -16.65 5.35
CA ILE A 215 -14.39 -15.81 4.41
C ILE A 215 -13.43 -16.66 3.59
N ASN A 216 -12.72 -17.61 4.22
CA ASN A 216 -11.77 -18.49 3.56
C ASN A 216 -12.45 -19.32 2.47
N GLU A 217 -13.62 -19.88 2.74
CA GLU A 217 -14.40 -20.64 1.76
C GLU A 217 -14.74 -19.79 0.53
N VAL A 218 -15.15 -18.53 0.73
CA VAL A 218 -15.44 -17.59 -0.37
C VAL A 218 -14.16 -17.21 -1.11
N MET A 219 -13.05 -16.99 -0.40
CA MET A 219 -11.77 -16.63 -1.01
C MET A 219 -11.12 -17.78 -1.78
N LEU A 220 -11.34 -19.02 -1.31
CA LEU A 220 -10.91 -20.27 -1.93
C LEU A 220 -11.82 -20.73 -3.09
N ASP A 221 -12.88 -19.97 -3.41
CA ASP A 221 -13.56 -20.14 -4.69
C ASP A 221 -12.62 -19.64 -5.81
N ASP A 222 -11.65 -20.49 -6.15
CA ASP A 222 -10.47 -20.26 -7.00
C ASP A 222 -10.79 -19.66 -8.37
N ARG A 223 -12.06 -19.73 -8.79
CA ARG A 223 -12.52 -19.28 -10.10
C ARG A 223 -12.35 -17.76 -10.26
N VAL A 224 -12.67 -16.99 -9.23
CA VAL A 224 -12.60 -15.53 -9.29
C VAL A 224 -11.14 -15.05 -9.34
N ALA A 225 -10.24 -15.66 -8.58
CA ALA A 225 -8.83 -15.24 -8.53
C ALA A 225 -8.04 -15.62 -9.80
N VAL A 226 -8.33 -16.78 -10.39
CA VAL A 226 -7.61 -17.30 -11.57
C VAL A 226 -8.13 -16.68 -12.87
N TYR A 227 -9.43 -16.47 -12.99
CA TYR A 227 -10.06 -16.07 -14.26
C TYR A 227 -10.71 -14.68 -14.25
N ALA A 228 -10.61 -13.84 -13.20
CA ALA A 228 -11.22 -12.50 -13.25
C ALA A 228 -10.68 -11.63 -14.39
N SER A 229 -9.36 -11.61 -14.61
CA SER A 229 -8.76 -10.89 -15.76
C SER A 229 -9.18 -11.52 -17.10
N ASP A 230 -9.24 -12.86 -17.14
CA ASP A 230 -9.65 -13.59 -18.31
C ASP A 230 -11.13 -13.35 -18.67
N ALA A 231 -11.99 -13.25 -17.66
CA ALA A 231 -13.41 -12.92 -17.76
C ALA A 231 -13.61 -11.54 -18.37
N LEU A 232 -12.86 -10.54 -17.92
CA LEU A 232 -12.90 -9.18 -18.49
C LEU A 232 -12.46 -9.17 -19.97
N THR A 233 -11.43 -9.96 -20.31
CA THR A 233 -10.95 -10.07 -21.69
C THR A 233 -11.97 -10.76 -22.60
N VAL A 234 -12.60 -11.84 -22.14
CA VAL A 234 -13.68 -12.52 -22.86
C VAL A 234 -14.89 -11.61 -23.05
N LEU A 235 -15.27 -10.85 -22.02
CA LEU A 235 -16.33 -9.83 -22.11
C LEU A 235 -16.01 -8.76 -23.14
N ALA A 236 -14.77 -8.24 -23.15
CA ALA A 236 -14.32 -7.27 -24.15
C ALA A 236 -14.42 -7.83 -25.58
N ALA A 237 -14.02 -9.09 -25.78
CA ALA A 237 -14.14 -9.76 -27.07
C ALA A 237 -15.60 -9.92 -27.52
N LEU A 238 -16.49 -10.33 -26.63
CA LEU A 238 -17.93 -10.46 -26.90
C LEU A 238 -18.60 -9.11 -27.21
N LEU A 239 -18.28 -8.07 -26.44
CA LEU A 239 -18.77 -6.71 -26.66
C LEU A 239 -18.28 -6.14 -28.00
N HIS A 240 -16.99 -6.33 -28.32
CA HIS A 240 -16.40 -5.89 -29.58
C HIS A 240 -17.02 -6.59 -30.79
N ALA A 241 -17.27 -7.90 -30.69
CA ALA A 241 -17.86 -8.68 -31.77
C ALA A 241 -19.31 -8.27 -32.08
N ARG A 242 -20.04 -7.70 -31.09
CA ARG A 242 -21.46 -7.30 -31.21
C ARG A 242 -22.38 -8.41 -31.72
N ARG A 243 -21.99 -9.66 -31.52
CA ARG A 243 -22.72 -10.88 -31.91
C ARG A 243 -22.36 -12.02 -30.97
N ALA A 244 -23.12 -13.10 -31.03
CA ALA A 244 -22.81 -14.29 -30.26
C ALA A 244 -21.54 -14.98 -30.79
N LEU A 245 -20.73 -15.52 -29.89
CA LEU A 245 -19.53 -16.30 -30.19
C LEU A 245 -19.53 -17.63 -29.45
N SER A 246 -19.06 -18.69 -30.11
CA SER A 246 -18.80 -19.97 -29.45
C SER A 246 -17.49 -19.94 -28.65
N VAL A 247 -17.34 -20.89 -27.71
CA VAL A 247 -16.10 -21.06 -26.94
C VAL A 247 -14.89 -21.26 -27.86
N SER A 248 -15.05 -22.06 -28.93
CA SER A 248 -13.97 -22.35 -29.88
C SER A 248 -13.55 -21.10 -30.67
N ALA A 249 -14.52 -20.26 -31.07
CA ALA A 249 -14.22 -19.00 -31.74
C ALA A 249 -13.48 -18.01 -30.83
N LEU A 250 -13.91 -17.91 -29.56
CA LEU A 250 -13.23 -17.10 -28.54
C LEU A 250 -11.81 -17.62 -28.28
N ALA A 251 -11.64 -18.94 -28.11
CA ALA A 251 -10.34 -19.59 -27.89
C ALA A 251 -9.38 -19.32 -29.05
N SER A 252 -9.84 -19.52 -30.29
CA SER A 252 -9.03 -19.27 -31.49
C SER A 252 -8.65 -17.79 -31.63
N THR A 253 -9.58 -16.87 -31.34
CA THR A 253 -9.33 -15.42 -31.50
C THR A 253 -8.39 -14.88 -30.41
N LEU A 254 -8.53 -15.37 -29.18
CA LEU A 254 -7.71 -14.96 -28.03
C LEU A 254 -6.37 -15.72 -27.95
N GLY A 255 -6.19 -16.78 -28.74
CA GLY A 255 -5.03 -17.67 -28.66
C GLY A 255 -4.97 -18.47 -27.36
N TRP A 256 -6.14 -18.81 -26.79
CA TRP A 256 -6.26 -19.47 -25.48
C TRP A 256 -6.75 -20.91 -25.60
N PRO A 257 -6.43 -21.79 -24.64
CA PRO A 257 -7.10 -23.08 -24.52
C PRO A 257 -8.60 -22.91 -24.25
N GLU A 258 -9.44 -23.79 -24.81
CA GLU A 258 -10.91 -23.74 -24.60
C GLU A 258 -11.31 -23.87 -23.12
N GLU A 259 -10.53 -24.61 -22.32
CA GLU A 259 -10.74 -24.74 -20.88
C GLU A 259 -10.60 -23.40 -20.15
N ARG A 260 -9.60 -22.58 -20.53
CA ARG A 260 -9.38 -21.25 -19.98
C ARG A 260 -10.54 -20.30 -20.30
N VAL A 261 -11.02 -20.33 -21.55
CA VAL A 261 -12.19 -19.55 -21.99
C VAL A 261 -13.46 -20.00 -21.25
N THR A 262 -13.62 -21.32 -21.05
CA THR A 262 -14.76 -21.88 -20.32
C THR A 262 -14.74 -21.46 -18.84
N GLY A 263 -13.56 -21.48 -18.20
CA GLY A 263 -13.37 -20.98 -16.84
C GLY A 263 -13.75 -19.50 -16.72
N ALA A 264 -13.27 -18.67 -17.65
CA ALA A 264 -13.60 -17.25 -17.70
C ALA A 264 -15.11 -16.97 -17.90
N LEU A 265 -15.77 -17.64 -18.85
CA LEU A 265 -17.20 -17.50 -19.08
C LEU A 265 -18.02 -17.91 -17.85
N ARG A 266 -17.60 -18.97 -17.15
CA ARG A 266 -18.26 -19.44 -15.93
C ARG A 266 -18.14 -18.42 -14.80
N VAL A 267 -17.01 -17.73 -14.66
CA VAL A 267 -16.85 -16.64 -13.70
C VAL A 267 -17.81 -15.48 -13.99
N VAL A 268 -17.95 -15.08 -15.26
CA VAL A 268 -18.88 -14.00 -15.63
C VAL A 268 -20.34 -14.36 -15.30
N ASP A 269 -20.72 -15.61 -15.55
CA ASP A 269 -22.07 -16.14 -15.30
C ASP A 269 -22.37 -16.25 -13.79
N GLU A 270 -21.44 -16.82 -13.01
CA GLU A 270 -21.60 -17.06 -11.58
C GLU A 270 -21.38 -15.78 -10.73
N HIS A 271 -20.65 -14.78 -11.26
CA HIS A 271 -20.23 -13.58 -10.53
C HIS A 271 -20.45 -12.28 -11.35
N PRO A 272 -21.71 -11.88 -11.61
CA PRO A 272 -22.04 -10.74 -12.49
C PRO A 272 -21.49 -9.39 -12.02
N HIS A 273 -21.12 -9.25 -10.74
CA HIS A 273 -20.49 -8.04 -10.21
C HIS A 273 -19.06 -7.82 -10.73
N ILE A 274 -18.36 -8.87 -11.18
CA ILE A 274 -17.03 -8.78 -11.81
C ILE A 274 -17.13 -8.20 -13.22
N ALA A 275 -18.22 -8.49 -13.92
CA ALA A 275 -18.44 -8.09 -15.31
C ALA A 275 -18.82 -6.61 -15.50
N GLY A 276 -19.13 -5.89 -14.41
CA GLY A 276 -19.50 -4.48 -14.45
C GLY A 276 -20.96 -4.27 -14.90
N PRO A 277 -21.30 -3.23 -15.68
CA PRO A 277 -22.69 -2.98 -16.13
C PRO A 277 -23.18 -3.97 -17.20
N VAL A 278 -22.47 -5.07 -17.42
CA VAL A 278 -22.67 -6.05 -18.48
C VAL A 278 -22.62 -7.44 -17.86
N THR A 279 -23.40 -8.38 -18.39
CA THR A 279 -23.33 -9.81 -18.08
C THR A 279 -23.27 -10.62 -19.38
N VAL A 280 -23.16 -11.94 -19.29
CA VAL A 280 -23.21 -12.84 -20.44
C VAL A 280 -24.45 -13.69 -20.37
N VAL A 281 -25.11 -13.87 -21.51
CA VAL A 281 -26.19 -14.84 -21.67
C VAL A 281 -25.81 -15.86 -22.72
N ARG A 282 -26.29 -17.10 -22.53
CA ARG A 282 -26.27 -18.11 -23.59
C ARG A 282 -27.36 -17.74 -24.60
N GLY A 283 -26.96 -17.49 -25.85
CA GLY A 283 -27.89 -17.06 -26.87
C GLY A 283 -27.20 -16.69 -28.18
N GLY A 284 -27.77 -17.18 -29.28
CA GLY A 284 -27.24 -17.07 -30.64
C GLY A 284 -28.04 -17.97 -31.59
N SER A 285 -27.65 -18.04 -32.86
CA SER A 285 -28.31 -18.91 -33.84
C SER A 285 -27.96 -20.39 -33.63
N LEU A 286 -26.93 -20.68 -32.84
CA LEU A 286 -26.42 -22.03 -32.58
C LEU A 286 -26.33 -22.33 -31.06
N VAL A 287 -26.42 -23.60 -30.71
CA VAL A 287 -26.29 -24.08 -29.32
C VAL A 287 -24.85 -23.87 -28.84
N GLY A 288 -24.70 -23.26 -27.66
CA GLY A 288 -23.38 -23.05 -27.03
C GLY A 288 -22.70 -21.72 -27.39
N GLU A 289 -23.43 -20.78 -27.99
CA GLU A 289 -22.95 -19.41 -28.22
C GLU A 289 -23.29 -18.49 -27.04
N TYR A 290 -22.39 -17.55 -26.79
CA TYR A 290 -22.47 -16.57 -25.71
C TYR A 290 -22.51 -15.16 -26.29
N ARG A 291 -23.30 -14.27 -25.68
CA ARG A 291 -23.34 -12.85 -26.01
C ARG A 291 -23.28 -12.02 -24.73
N ALA A 292 -22.55 -10.90 -24.78
CA ALA A 292 -22.57 -9.90 -23.73
C ALA A 292 -23.81 -9.00 -23.84
N VAL A 293 -24.51 -8.79 -22.72
CA VAL A 293 -25.72 -7.97 -22.62
C VAL A 293 -25.66 -7.04 -21.41
N PRO A 294 -26.34 -5.88 -21.42
CA PRO A 294 -26.38 -4.99 -20.26
C PRO A 294 -26.99 -5.67 -19.02
N LEU A 295 -26.43 -5.39 -17.84
CA LEU A 295 -26.97 -5.82 -16.56
C LEU A 295 -28.05 -4.83 -16.09
N VAL A 296 -29.28 -5.03 -16.56
CA VAL A 296 -30.42 -4.12 -16.37
C VAL A 296 -30.83 -3.93 -14.91
N GLU A 297 -30.48 -4.86 -14.01
CA GLU A 297 -30.72 -4.76 -12.56
C GLU A 297 -30.01 -3.55 -11.90
N ARG A 298 -29.04 -2.93 -12.59
CA ARG A 298 -28.38 -1.70 -12.14
C ARG A 298 -29.17 -0.42 -12.50
N LEU A 299 -30.21 -0.54 -13.32
CA LEU A 299 -31.08 0.57 -13.72
C LEU A 299 -32.43 0.43 -13.04
N THR A 300 -32.96 1.52 -12.49
CA THR A 300 -34.34 1.56 -12.00
C THR A 300 -35.31 1.41 -13.17
N GLY A 301 -36.53 0.92 -12.91
CA GLY A 301 -37.55 0.79 -13.97
C GLY A 301 -37.86 2.11 -14.68
N ALA A 302 -37.77 3.25 -13.98
CA ALA A 302 -37.93 4.57 -14.58
C ALA A 302 -36.77 4.94 -15.53
N GLN A 303 -35.54 4.53 -15.24
CA GLN A 303 -34.38 4.76 -16.10
C GLN A 303 -34.42 3.89 -17.36
N LEU A 304 -34.86 2.63 -17.24
CA LEU A 304 -35.06 1.74 -18.39
C LEU A 304 -36.11 2.30 -19.36
N ALA A 305 -37.28 2.71 -18.85
CA ALA A 305 -38.33 3.29 -19.68
C ALA A 305 -37.89 4.58 -20.38
N ALA A 306 -37.08 5.41 -19.71
CA ALA A 306 -36.52 6.61 -20.32
C ALA A 306 -35.52 6.30 -21.46
N LEU A 307 -34.70 5.25 -21.30
CA LEU A 307 -33.76 4.82 -22.35
C LEU A 307 -34.48 4.21 -23.56
N GLU A 308 -35.50 3.37 -23.32
CA GLU A 308 -36.33 2.79 -24.39
C GLU A 308 -37.04 3.87 -25.22
N SER A 309 -37.42 4.98 -24.60
CA SER A 309 -38.01 6.14 -25.30
C SER A 309 -37.04 6.95 -26.15
N LEU A 310 -35.72 6.75 -25.99
CA LEU A 310 -34.69 7.37 -26.84
C LEU A 310 -34.37 6.53 -28.09
N GLU A 311 -34.72 5.24 -28.08
CA GLU A 311 -34.48 4.30 -29.19
C GLU A 311 -35.70 4.14 -30.13
N ALA A 312 -36.87 4.67 -29.73
CA ALA A 312 -38.11 4.72 -30.51
C ALA A 312 -38.21 6.00 -31.36
#